data_AF-A0A4R0MGZ9-F1
#
_entry.id   AF-A0A4R0MGZ9-F1
#
_cell.length_a   1.000
_cell.length_b   1.000
_cell.length_c   1.000
_cell.angle_alpha   90.00
_cell.angle_beta   90.00
_cell.angle_gamma   90.00
#
_symmetry.space_group_name_H-M   'P 1'
#
loop_
_entity.id
_entity.type
_entity.pdbx_description
1 polymer ?
#
loop_
_entity_poly.entity_id
_entity_poly.type
_entity_poly.pdbx_seq_one_letter_code
_entity_poly.pdbx_strand_id
1 'polypeptide(L)'
;MLQQAKEKFTLSIIESLAKYETKDLNTGKRLISVIAGVYMLQKGIRSLSKHTFRGIEEIALGGVLLFSATSGLNKKIIKKPLNPSDVRRNQIQGNDPKSGVPAFV
;
A
#
# COMPACT_ATOMS: atom_id res chain seq x y z
N MET A 1 -26.15 -8.26 2.12
CA MET A 1 -24.85 -8.87 1.74
C MET A 1 -23.80 -7.83 1.31
N LEU A 2 -24.14 -6.85 0.45
CA LEU A 2 -23.20 -5.81 -0.01
C LEU A 2 -22.68 -4.89 1.12
N GLN A 3 -23.50 -4.60 2.13
CA GLN A 3 -23.11 -3.84 3.32
C GLN A 3 -22.06 -4.56 4.17
N GLN A 4 -22.27 -5.85 4.42
CA GLN A 4 -21.31 -6.68 5.17
C GLN A 4 -19.97 -6.82 4.43
N ALA A 5 -19.99 -6.88 3.10
CA ALA A 5 -18.76 -6.89 2.31
C ALA A 5 -18.00 -5.56 2.42
N LYS A 6 -18.70 -4.42 2.42
CA LYS A 6 -18.09 -3.10 2.65
C LYS A 6 -17.48 -3.00 4.05
N GLU A 7 -18.21 -3.42 5.08
CA GLU A 7 -17.74 -3.38 6.48
C GLU A 7 -16.51 -4.24 6.70
N LYS A 8 -16.50 -5.47 6.17
CA LYS A 8 -15.34 -6.36 6.24
C LYS A 8 -14.13 -5.79 5.50
N PHE A 9 -14.35 -5.14 4.36
CA PHE A 9 -13.28 -4.48 3.62
C PHE A 9 -12.71 -3.28 4.37
N THR A 10 -13.58 -2.44 4.97
CA THR A 10 -13.13 -1.32 5.80
C THR A 10 -12.39 -1.78 7.05
N LEU A 11 -12.86 -2.81 7.73
CA LEU A 11 -12.19 -3.38 8.92
C LEU A 11 -10.84 -3.99 8.55
N SER A 12 -10.76 -4.72 7.45
CA SER A 12 -9.49 -5.29 6.95
C SER A 12 -8.46 -4.22 6.61
N ILE A 13 -8.91 -3.11 6.00
CA ILE A 13 -8.05 -1.95 5.73
C ILE A 13 -7.57 -1.34 7.05
N ILE A 14 -8.47 -1.11 8.01
CA ILE A 14 -8.13 -0.54 9.31
C ILE A 14 -7.15 -1.43 10.08
N GLU A 15 -7.37 -2.75 10.13
CA GLU A 15 -6.45 -3.70 10.79
C GLU A 15 -5.08 -3.76 10.11
N SER A 16 -5.05 -3.76 8.77
CA SER A 16 -3.81 -3.69 8.01
C SER A 16 -3.04 -2.42 8.34
N LEU A 17 -3.75 -1.30 8.49
CA LEU A 17 -3.17 0.00 8.80
C LEU A 17 -2.73 0.16 10.25
N ALA A 18 -3.46 -0.40 11.21
CA ALA A 18 -3.06 -0.46 12.61
C ALA A 18 -1.78 -1.29 12.82
N LYS A 19 -1.55 -2.31 11.99
CA LYS A 19 -0.31 -3.11 12.02
C LYS A 19 0.93 -2.37 11.52
N TYR A 20 0.78 -1.25 10.81
CA TYR A 20 1.90 -0.42 10.35
C TYR A 20 2.14 0.79 11.28
N GLU A 21 1.97 0.63 12.60
CA GLU A 21 2.50 1.60 13.58
C GLU A 21 4.03 1.70 13.46
N THR A 22 4.44 2.61 12.59
CA THR A 22 5.79 3.12 12.47
C THR A 22 5.66 4.63 12.53
N LYS A 23 6.47 5.26 13.38
CA LYS A 23 6.53 6.70 13.72
C LYS A 23 6.68 7.68 12.54
N ASP A 24 6.51 7.23 11.30
CA ASP A 24 6.75 8.00 10.09
C ASP A 24 5.47 8.68 9.60
N LEU A 25 5.54 10.02 9.46
CA LEU A 25 4.57 10.88 8.76
C LEU A 25 4.17 10.32 7.37
N ASN A 26 5.06 9.55 6.76
CA ASN A 26 4.87 8.91 5.46
C ASN A 26 3.81 7.79 5.49
N THR A 27 3.65 7.10 6.63
CA THR A 27 2.62 6.06 6.82
C THR A 27 1.22 6.69 6.91
N GLY A 28 1.09 7.82 7.61
CA GLY A 28 -0.17 8.57 7.68
C GLY A 28 -0.62 9.12 6.32
N LYS A 29 0.31 9.67 5.52
CA LYS A 29 0.01 10.12 4.15
C LYS A 29 -0.48 8.97 3.27
N ARG A 30 0.14 7.80 3.38
CA ARG A 30 -0.29 6.59 2.66
C ARG A 30 -1.68 6.14 3.07
N LEU A 31 -1.97 6.07 4.37
CA LEU A 31 -3.29 5.74 4.90
C LEU A 31 -4.39 6.62 4.30
N ILE A 32 -4.20 7.93 4.39
CA ILE A 32 -5.17 8.91 3.87
C ILE A 32 -5.33 8.75 2.35
N SER A 33 -4.23 8.55 1.62
CA SER A 33 -4.26 8.35 0.17
C SER A 33 -4.96 7.04 -0.23
N VAL A 34 -4.82 5.95 0.55
CA VAL A 34 -5.57 4.71 0.34
C VAL A 34 -7.06 4.94 0.55
N ILE A 35 -7.46 5.54 1.67
CA ILE A 35 -8.87 5.80 1.98
C ILE A 35 -9.49 6.69 0.92
N ALA A 36 -8.84 7.81 0.60
CA ALA A 36 -9.31 8.75 -0.42
C ALA A 36 -9.35 8.10 -1.81
N GLY A 37 -8.34 7.29 -2.16
CA GLY A 37 -8.27 6.56 -3.42
C GLY A 37 -9.41 5.55 -3.58
N VAL A 38 -9.66 4.71 -2.57
CA VAL A 38 -10.77 3.75 -2.57
C VAL A 38 -12.12 4.46 -2.64
N TYR A 39 -12.30 5.54 -1.89
CA TYR A 39 -13.54 6.32 -1.90
C TYR A 39 -13.82 6.92 -3.28
N MET A 40 -12.82 7.56 -3.90
CA MET A 40 -12.97 8.16 -5.24
C MET A 40 -13.23 7.12 -6.31
N LEU A 41 -12.59 5.95 -6.25
CA LEU A 41 -12.87 4.82 -7.14
C LEU A 41 -14.32 4.33 -6.98
N GLN A 42 -14.78 4.10 -5.75
CA GLN A 42 -16.17 3.69 -5.52
C GLN A 42 -17.18 4.75 -6.01
N LYS A 43 -16.86 6.02 -5.81
CA LYS A 43 -17.70 7.14 -6.25
C LYS A 43 -17.75 7.24 -7.78
N GLY A 44 -16.59 7.15 -8.43
CA GLY A 44 -16.46 7.21 -9.88
C GLY A 44 -17.14 6.04 -10.59
N ILE A 45 -17.01 4.81 -10.08
CA ILE A 45 -17.75 3.64 -10.61
C ILE A 45 -19.26 3.88 -10.52
N ARG A 46 -19.74 4.47 -9.41
CA ARG A 46 -21.17 4.76 -9.23
C ARG A 46 -21.64 5.89 -10.14
N SER A 47 -20.82 6.92 -10.35
CA SER A 47 -21.16 8.09 -11.18
C SER A 47 -21.02 7.81 -12.68
N LEU A 48 -20.24 6.81 -13.09
CA LEU A 48 -20.06 6.38 -14.49
C LEU A 48 -21.39 6.02 -15.16
N SER A 49 -22.36 5.51 -14.41
CA SER A 49 -23.69 5.16 -14.92
C SER A 49 -24.54 6.37 -15.35
N LYS A 50 -24.26 7.56 -14.80
CA LYS A 50 -25.06 8.78 -15.03
C LYS A 50 -24.28 9.89 -15.72
N HIS A 51 -22.99 10.01 -15.42
CA HIS A 51 -22.09 11.05 -15.90
C HIS A 51 -20.75 10.42 -16.25
N THR A 52 -20.64 9.87 -17.46
CA THR A 52 -19.48 9.09 -17.90
C THR A 52 -18.16 9.86 -17.78
N PHE A 53 -18.13 11.12 -18.22
CA PHE A 53 -16.91 11.95 -18.18
C PHE A 53 -16.42 12.19 -16.74
N ARG A 54 -17.33 12.60 -15.85
CA ARG A 54 -17.03 12.83 -14.44
C ARG A 54 -16.66 11.54 -13.71
N GLY A 55 -17.28 10.42 -14.07
CA GLY A 55 -16.94 9.11 -13.53
C GLY A 55 -15.53 8.67 -13.90
N ILE A 56 -15.10 8.92 -15.14
CA ILE A 56 -13.72 8.65 -15.58
C ILE A 56 -12.72 9.52 -14.80
N GLU A 57 -13.00 10.81 -14.61
CA GLU A 57 -12.15 11.70 -13.81
C GLU A 57 -12.02 11.22 -12.37
N GLU A 58 -13.14 10.84 -11.73
CA GLU A 58 -13.15 10.32 -10.35
C GLU A 58 -12.40 8.98 -10.22
N ILE A 59 -12.51 8.10 -11.21
CA ILE A 59 -11.74 6.84 -11.28
C ILE A 59 -10.25 7.13 -11.44
N ALA A 60 -9.88 8.04 -12.35
CA ALA A 60 -8.49 8.41 -12.58
C ALA A 60 -7.85 9.02 -11.32
N LEU A 61 -8.55 9.96 -10.66
CA LEU A 61 -8.12 10.54 -9.38
C LEU A 61 -7.95 9.47 -8.29
N GLY A 62 -8.91 8.55 -8.17
CA GLY A 62 -8.81 7.42 -7.25
C GLY A 62 -7.59 6.54 -7.55
N GLY A 63 -7.34 6.24 -8.82
CA GLY A 63 -6.17 5.47 -9.27
C GLY A 63 -4.85 6.15 -8.93
N VAL A 64 -4.71 7.45 -9.17
CA VAL A 64 -3.50 8.23 -8.83
C VAL A 64 -3.23 8.21 -7.32
N LEU A 65 -4.27 8.34 -6.49
CA LEU A 65 -4.14 8.29 -5.03
C LEU A 65 -3.71 6.91 -4.53
N LEU A 66 -4.22 5.82 -5.12
CA LEU A 66 -3.78 4.47 -4.78
C LEU A 66 -2.36 4.20 -5.28
N PHE A 67 -2.02 4.69 -6.46
CA PHE A 67 -0.68 4.57 -7.01
C PHE A 67 0.35 5.32 -6.16
N SER A 68 0.06 6.54 -5.71
CA SER A 68 0.95 7.31 -4.83
C SER A 68 1.09 6.64 -3.46
N ALA A 69 0.03 6.03 -2.94
CA ALA A 69 0.06 5.29 -1.69
C ALA A 69 0.96 4.04 -1.77
N THR A 70 0.90 3.33 -2.89
CA THR A 70 1.67 2.10 -3.12
C THR A 70 3.09 2.37 -3.61
N SER A 71 3.33 3.53 -4.22
CA SER A 71 4.64 3.95 -4.70
C SER A 71 5.65 4.00 -3.56
N GLY A 72 6.79 3.33 -3.76
CA GLY A 72 7.87 3.24 -2.78
C GLY A 72 7.64 2.23 -1.65
N LEU A 73 6.58 1.40 -1.68
CA LEU A 73 6.50 0.25 -0.76
C LEU A 73 7.67 -0.70 -1.02
N ASN A 74 7.96 -0.98 -2.29
CA ASN A 74 9.09 -1.83 -2.71
C ASN A 74 10.46 -1.35 -2.23
N LYS A 75 10.63 -0.05 -1.98
CA LYS A 75 11.90 0.50 -1.45
C LYS A 75 12.07 0.28 0.06
N LYS A 76 10.99 0.01 0.79
CA LYS A 76 11.00 -0.25 2.24
C LYS A 76 10.84 -1.73 2.60
N ILE A 77 10.64 -2.61 1.61
CA ILE A 77 10.64 -4.06 1.83
C ILE A 77 12.10 -4.48 1.99
N ILE A 78 12.60 -4.40 3.22
CA ILE A 78 13.86 -5.03 3.58
C ILE A 78 13.61 -6.54 3.52
N LYS A 79 14.18 -7.22 2.52
CA LYS A 79 13.99 -8.66 2.35
C LYS A 79 14.75 -9.35 3.49
N LYS A 80 14.05 -10.11 4.33
CA LYS A 80 14.73 -11.01 5.27
C LYS A 80 15.56 -12.01 4.44
N PRO A 81 16.85 -12.23 4.77
CA PRO A 81 17.68 -13.17 4.04
C PRO A 81 17.14 -14.59 4.25
N LEU A 82 16.36 -15.08 3.28
CA LEU A 82 15.81 -16.44 3.27
C LEU A 82 16.76 -17.42 2.57
N ASN A 83 17.59 -16.93 1.65
CA ASN A 83 18.57 -17.72 0.93
C ASN A 83 19.92 -17.71 1.65
N PRO A 84 20.67 -18.84 1.69
CA PRO A 84 22.02 -18.87 2.24
C PRO A 84 22.99 -17.88 1.58
N SER A 85 22.74 -17.52 0.31
CA SER A 85 23.48 -16.48 -0.42
C SER A 85 23.31 -15.09 0.18
N ASP A 86 22.11 -14.76 0.64
CA ASP A 86 21.76 -13.44 1.21
C ASP A 86 22.41 -13.30 2.60
N VAL A 87 22.40 -14.38 3.39
CA VAL A 87 23.09 -14.47 4.69
C VAL A 87 24.61 -14.31 4.52
N ARG A 88 25.21 -15.01 3.54
CA ARG A 88 26.65 -14.87 3.25
C ARG A 88 27.01 -13.45 2.80
N ARG A 89 26.17 -12.81 1.99
CA ARG A 89 26.41 -11.44 1.53
C ARG A 89 26.45 -10.46 2.69
N ASN A 90 25.55 -10.61 3.68
CA ASN A 90 25.59 -9.83 4.91
C ASN A 90 26.85 -10.09 5.74
N GLN A 91 27.25 -11.36 5.89
CA GLN A 91 28.46 -11.74 6.61
C GLN A 91 29.74 -11.15 5.99
N ILE A 92 29.85 -11.14 4.66
CA ILE A 92 31.00 -10.55 3.95
C ILE A 92 31.04 -9.03 4.11
N GLN A 93 29.88 -8.38 4.20
CA GLN A 93 29.76 -6.93 4.38
C GLN A 93 29.88 -6.48 5.85
N GLY A 94 30.02 -7.42 6.80
CA GLY A 94 30.06 -7.11 8.23
C GLY A 94 28.70 -6.73 8.84
N ASN A 95 27.60 -6.93 8.11
CA ASN A 95 26.24 -6.72 8.60
C ASN A 95 25.74 -7.97 9.36
N ASP A 96 24.78 -7.78 10.28
CA ASP A 96 24.15 -8.90 10.99
C ASP A 96 23.58 -9.92 9.98
N PRO A 97 23.93 -11.21 10.06
CA PRO A 97 23.45 -12.25 9.14
C PRO A 97 21.92 -12.34 9.05
N LYS A 98 21.21 -11.90 10.09
CA LYS A 98 19.74 -11.85 10.13
C LYS A 98 19.17 -10.47 9.76
N SER A 99 20.01 -9.45 9.61
CA SER A 99 19.56 -8.13 9.17
C SER A 99 19.06 -8.22 7.73
N GLY A 100 18.00 -7.47 7.44
CA GLY A 100 17.39 -7.55 6.13
C GLY A 100 18.30 -6.92 5.05
N VAL A 101 18.39 -7.59 3.91
CA VAL A 101 19.17 -7.14 2.75
C VAL A 101 18.25 -6.25 1.89
N PRO A 102 18.71 -5.09 1.40
CA PRO A 102 17.94 -4.33 0.42
C PRO A 102 17.63 -5.21 -0.80
N ALA A 103 16.36 -5.24 -1.22
CA ALA A 103 15.85 -6.18 -2.22
C ALA A 103 16.37 -5.96 -3.65
N PHE A 104 17.10 -4.86 -3.91
CA PHE A 104 17.58 -4.50 -5.25
C PHE A 104 19.00 -3.92 -5.19
N VAL A 105 19.96 -4.66 -5.76
CA VAL A 105 21.14 -4.14 -6.47
C VAL A 105 21.18 -4.90 -7.79
#